data_AF-A0A3N0AW10-F1
#
_entry.id   AF-A0A3N0AW10-F1
#
_cell.length_a   1.000
_cell.length_b   1.000
_cell.length_c   1.000
_cell.angle_alpha   90.00
_cell.angle_beta   90.00
_cell.angle_gamma   90.00
#
_symmetry.space_group_name_H-M   'P 1'
#
loop_
_entity.id
_entity.type
_entity.pdbx_description
1 polymer ?
#
loop_
_entity_poly.entity_id
_entity_poly.type
_entity_poly.pdbx_seq_one_letter_code
_entity_poly.pdbx_strand_id
1 'polypeptide(L)'
;MPNDFCSTTAVRKRAQSSSIALLTIGAMLCLAMMLGASGCSTAQSDDASQQQDQHAQQQEDPTEAFKQQIVGSWKLAQTEDGETVTGTETAEFIGVFWALTLNEDGTGTFVTYQNGEETSPNDVTWEIKDEASASMTINGVTSTLTMDDGILTAKQDDGSVSLTFEETTREDIDATIEEFEEYAATNTKVELGEKIKTDNYEFKLTKAEVQDEIYPPNTSGFYNYYQDEKGSKYYVITGTFKNLGSEFADIMFGTDAQIVINDEYTIAATVTGSEKGGSDFYSYQPNPLETVNVTIFTSISDEMADELKTAHLEWRFTDQLNTYYNDSLCTQTYIVDLQ
;
A
#
# COMPACT_ATOMS: atom_id res chain seq x y z
N MET A 1 -13.71 27.56 50.32
CA MET A 1 -13.19 26.19 50.53
C MET A 1 -13.04 25.58 49.16
N PRO A 2 -11.85 25.08 48.80
CA PRO A 2 -11.42 24.89 47.43
C PRO A 2 -11.90 23.55 46.85
N ASN A 3 -12.15 23.54 45.55
CA ASN A 3 -12.21 22.32 44.74
C ASN A 3 -10.78 22.01 44.28
N ASP A 4 -10.35 20.78 44.55
CA ASP A 4 -9.05 20.26 44.15
C ASP A 4 -8.96 20.11 42.63
N PHE A 5 -7.98 20.82 42.07
CA PHE A 5 -7.35 20.49 40.79
C PHE A 5 -6.50 19.24 40.99
N CYS A 6 -6.82 18.15 40.29
CA CYS A 6 -5.84 17.10 40.04
C CYS A 6 -5.42 17.19 38.57
N SER A 7 -4.25 17.81 38.37
CA SER A 7 -3.53 17.82 37.11
C SER A 7 -2.77 16.50 37.00
N THR A 8 -2.99 15.73 35.94
CA THR A 8 -2.02 14.75 35.48
C THR A 8 -1.62 15.11 34.06
N THR A 9 -0.40 15.62 34.00
CA THR A 9 0.38 15.97 32.82
C THR A 9 0.54 14.74 31.91
N ALA A 10 -0.21 14.69 30.81
CA ALA A 10 0.15 13.84 29.68
C ALA A 10 1.27 14.54 28.91
N VAL A 11 2.49 14.08 29.10
CA VAL A 11 3.65 14.44 28.27
C VAL A 11 3.36 13.95 26.86
N ARG A 12 2.93 14.85 25.97
CA ARG A 12 2.88 14.59 24.52
C ARG A 12 4.33 14.44 24.04
N LYS A 13 4.79 13.20 23.85
CA LYS A 13 5.88 12.93 22.91
C LYS A 13 5.32 13.20 21.51
N ARG A 14 5.85 14.21 20.83
CA ARG A 14 5.74 14.36 19.38
C ARG A 14 6.37 13.10 18.77
N ALA A 15 5.57 12.26 18.12
CA ALA A 15 6.10 11.41 17.07
C ALA A 15 6.49 12.36 15.93
N GLN A 16 7.79 12.51 15.70
CA GLN A 16 8.29 13.10 14.47
C GLN A 16 7.97 12.08 13.38
N SER A 17 7.23 12.50 12.36
CA SER A 17 7.00 11.70 11.16
C SER A 17 8.36 11.36 10.55
N SER A 18 8.79 10.12 10.71
CA SER A 18 9.91 9.58 9.97
C SER A 18 9.31 9.14 8.64
N SER A 19 9.64 9.85 7.56
CA SER A 19 9.28 9.48 6.20
C SER A 19 9.87 8.11 5.90
N ILE A 20 9.05 7.07 5.94
CA ILE A 20 9.42 5.72 5.54
C ILE A 20 9.02 5.57 4.07
N ALA A 21 10.05 5.57 3.21
CA ALA A 21 9.93 5.24 1.80
C ALA A 21 9.67 3.74 1.67
N LEU A 22 8.41 3.33 1.46
CA LEU A 22 8.05 1.93 1.25
C LEU A 22 7.57 1.60 -0.18
N LEU A 23 7.52 2.59 -1.08
CA LEU A 23 7.03 2.38 -2.46
C LEU A 23 8.11 1.96 -3.47
N THR A 24 9.36 1.88 -3.05
CA THR A 24 10.48 1.45 -3.89
C THR A 24 10.93 0.02 -3.61
N ILE A 25 10.00 -0.95 -3.62
CA ILE A 25 10.38 -2.37 -3.74
C ILE A 25 10.12 -2.86 -5.18
N GLY A 26 9.09 -2.36 -5.85
CA GLY A 26 8.85 -2.63 -7.28
C GLY A 26 9.80 -1.88 -8.23
N ALA A 27 10.11 -0.61 -7.93
CA ALA A 27 10.91 0.25 -8.82
C ALA A 27 12.44 0.17 -8.61
N MET A 28 12.93 -0.42 -7.50
CA MET A 28 14.36 -0.44 -7.15
C MET A 28 15.13 -1.69 -7.61
N LEU A 29 14.57 -2.55 -8.46
CA LEU A 29 15.30 -3.67 -9.11
C LEU A 29 15.87 -3.34 -10.50
N CYS A 30 15.85 -2.08 -10.93
CA CYS A 30 16.35 -1.66 -12.24
C CYS A 30 17.51 -0.64 -12.16
N LEU A 31 18.70 -1.05 -11.70
CA LEU A 31 19.98 -0.54 -12.25
C LEU A 31 21.21 -1.23 -11.65
N ALA A 32 21.89 -2.07 -12.43
CA ALA A 32 23.36 -2.04 -12.59
C ALA A 32 23.82 -3.19 -13.51
N MET A 33 24.18 -2.86 -14.75
CA MET A 33 24.99 -3.73 -15.61
C MET A 33 26.49 -3.42 -15.45
N MET A 34 27.29 -4.46 -15.70
CA MET A 34 28.62 -4.50 -16.33
C MET A 34 29.91 -4.71 -15.49
N LEU A 35 30.58 -5.81 -15.87
CA LEU A 35 32.03 -6.16 -15.84
C LEU A 35 32.63 -6.62 -14.50
N GLY A 36 33.35 -7.74 -14.36
CA GLY A 36 33.78 -8.77 -15.31
C GLY A 36 34.66 -9.86 -14.65
N ALA A 37 34.69 -11.02 -15.31
CA ALA A 37 35.77 -12.01 -15.44
C ALA A 37 36.55 -12.58 -14.23
N SER A 38 36.38 -13.90 -14.09
CA SER A 38 37.40 -14.97 -14.01
C SER A 38 38.19 -15.19 -12.71
N GLY A 39 38.13 -16.45 -12.24
CA GLY A 39 39.03 -17.00 -11.23
C GLY A 39 38.72 -18.46 -10.89
N CYS A 40 39.19 -19.38 -11.74
CA CYS A 40 39.14 -20.83 -11.54
C CYS A 40 40.15 -21.26 -10.45
N SER A 41 39.78 -22.18 -9.55
CA SER A 41 40.66 -23.28 -9.15
C SER A 41 39.91 -24.44 -8.48
N THR A 42 40.04 -25.61 -9.10
CA THR A 42 39.72 -26.97 -8.64
C THR A 42 40.77 -27.53 -7.67
N ALA A 43 40.34 -28.36 -6.72
CA ALA A 43 40.88 -29.71 -6.38
C ALA A 43 40.20 -30.21 -5.08
N GLN A 44 39.48 -31.36 -5.09
CA GLN A 44 39.98 -32.73 -4.83
C GLN A 44 40.74 -32.87 -3.52
N SER A 45 40.64 -33.92 -2.71
CA SER A 45 39.77 -35.09 -2.51
C SER A 45 40.29 -35.68 -1.19
N ASP A 46 39.53 -36.50 -0.48
CA ASP A 46 39.97 -37.87 -0.17
C ASP A 46 39.01 -38.62 0.75
N ASP A 47 38.90 -39.87 0.37
CA ASP A 47 38.07 -40.99 0.78
C ASP A 47 38.56 -41.63 2.08
N ALA A 48 37.63 -42.06 2.95
CA ALA A 48 37.81 -43.25 3.78
C ALA A 48 36.49 -43.68 4.45
N SER A 49 35.81 -44.61 3.79
CA SER A 49 34.75 -45.47 4.31
C SER A 49 35.03 -46.11 5.69
N GLN A 50 33.96 -46.26 6.50
CA GLN A 50 33.72 -47.43 7.35
C GLN A 50 32.23 -47.57 7.70
N GLN A 51 31.63 -48.67 7.24
CA GLN A 51 30.27 -49.12 7.55
C GLN A 51 30.22 -49.75 8.95
N GLN A 52 29.19 -49.42 9.74
CA GLN A 52 28.66 -50.29 10.80
C GLN A 52 27.14 -50.13 10.90
N ASP A 53 26.47 -51.27 10.99
CA ASP A 53 25.03 -51.50 10.78
C ASP A 53 24.09 -50.88 11.84
N GLN A 54 23.08 -50.19 11.31
CA GLN A 54 21.63 -50.25 11.61
C GLN A 54 21.14 -50.29 13.07
N HIS A 55 20.79 -49.09 13.55
CA HIS A 55 19.42 -48.78 14.01
C HIS A 55 19.12 -47.32 13.60
N ALA A 56 18.97 -47.07 12.30
CA ALA A 56 18.64 -45.74 11.79
C ALA A 56 17.13 -45.52 11.91
N GLN A 57 16.70 -44.75 12.91
CA GLN A 57 15.63 -43.80 12.67
C GLN A 57 16.12 -42.97 11.48
N GLN A 58 15.34 -42.88 10.40
CA GLN A 58 15.66 -41.99 9.28
C GLN A 58 15.64 -40.56 9.82
N GLN A 59 16.80 -40.10 10.27
CA GLN A 59 17.07 -38.70 10.49
C GLN A 59 17.17 -38.12 9.09
N GLU A 60 16.16 -37.37 8.67
CA GLU A 60 16.19 -36.64 7.41
C GLU A 60 17.47 -35.80 7.36
N ASP A 61 18.07 -35.72 6.17
CA ASP A 61 19.20 -34.86 5.91
C ASP A 61 18.81 -33.42 6.35
N PRO A 62 19.53 -32.77 7.27
CA PRO A 62 19.15 -31.46 7.80
C PRO A 62 18.90 -30.42 6.71
N THR A 63 19.58 -30.51 5.56
CA THR A 63 19.32 -29.64 4.41
C THR A 63 18.00 -29.96 3.71
N GLU A 64 17.59 -31.23 3.65
CA GLU A 64 16.28 -31.64 3.13
C GLU A 64 15.15 -31.25 4.10
N ALA A 65 15.39 -31.31 5.41
CA ALA A 65 14.43 -30.87 6.43
C ALA A 65 14.18 -29.35 6.35
N PHE A 66 15.22 -28.54 6.13
CA PHE A 66 15.06 -27.10 5.91
C PHE A 66 14.38 -26.80 4.56
N LYS A 67 14.75 -27.54 3.51
CA LYS A 67 14.08 -27.47 2.21
C LYS A 67 12.57 -27.68 2.31
N GLN A 68 12.13 -28.73 3.02
CA GLN A 68 10.72 -29.01 3.22
C GLN A 68 9.98 -27.91 3.99
N GLN A 69 10.68 -27.13 4.82
CA GLN A 69 10.08 -26.02 5.55
C GLN A 69 9.83 -24.79 4.67
N ILE A 70 10.71 -24.51 3.69
CA ILE A 70 10.60 -23.28 2.87
C ILE A 70 9.82 -23.48 1.57
N VAL A 71 9.71 -24.71 1.07
CA VAL A 71 8.88 -25.02 -0.12
C VAL A 71 7.42 -24.81 0.23
N GLY A 72 6.72 -23.98 -0.54
CA GLY A 72 5.34 -23.64 -0.26
C GLY A 72 4.91 -22.30 -0.84
N SER A 73 3.73 -21.87 -0.41
CA SER A 73 3.18 -20.55 -0.71
C SER A 73 3.31 -19.67 0.53
N TRP A 74 3.65 -18.41 0.30
CA TRP A 74 4.00 -17.46 1.34
C TRP A 74 3.35 -16.12 1.01
N LYS A 75 2.73 -15.47 2.00
CA LYS A 75 2.20 -14.11 1.87
C LYS A 75 3.11 -13.15 2.59
N LEU A 76 3.45 -12.02 1.98
CA LEU A 76 4.30 -11.02 2.62
C LEU A 76 3.61 -10.45 3.87
N ALA A 77 4.30 -10.50 5.01
CA ALA A 77 3.91 -9.84 6.25
C ALA A 77 4.71 -8.53 6.41
N GLN A 78 4.06 -7.42 6.79
CA GLN A 78 4.78 -6.15 6.96
C GLN A 78 5.75 -6.17 8.13
N THR A 79 6.74 -5.28 8.05
CA THR A 79 7.67 -4.95 9.12
C THR A 79 7.31 -3.58 9.70
N GLU A 80 6.97 -3.52 10.98
CA GLU A 80 6.99 -2.29 11.77
C GLU A 80 7.89 -2.54 12.99
N ASP A 81 9.00 -1.81 13.08
CA ASP A 81 9.89 -1.74 14.26
C ASP A 81 10.17 -3.06 15.02
N GLY A 82 10.41 -4.16 14.30
CA GLY A 82 10.86 -5.42 14.89
C GLY A 82 9.78 -6.23 15.63
N GLU A 83 8.49 -5.92 15.44
CA GLU A 83 7.39 -6.79 15.85
C GLU A 83 6.74 -7.47 14.63
N THR A 84 6.45 -8.77 14.76
CA THR A 84 5.71 -9.55 13.77
C THR A 84 4.25 -9.12 13.81
N VAL A 85 3.76 -8.48 12.74
CA VAL A 85 2.34 -8.16 12.60
C VAL A 85 1.70 -9.14 11.64
N THR A 86 0.74 -9.92 12.14
CA THR A 86 0.03 -10.96 11.39
C THR A 86 -0.85 -10.36 10.30
N GLY A 87 -0.91 -11.03 9.13
CA GLY A 87 -1.40 -10.54 7.83
C GLY A 87 -2.85 -10.05 7.68
N THR A 88 -3.54 -9.70 8.78
CA THR A 88 -4.88 -9.05 8.76
C THR A 88 -4.87 -7.56 9.06
N GLU A 89 -3.77 -6.97 9.54
CA GLU A 89 -3.72 -5.54 9.90
C GLU A 89 -2.78 -4.70 9.01
N THR A 90 -2.16 -5.30 7.98
CA THR A 90 -0.94 -4.75 7.34
C THR A 90 -1.05 -4.47 5.85
N ALA A 91 -2.17 -3.87 5.46
CA ALA A 91 -2.24 -3.09 4.24
C ALA A 91 -2.94 -1.77 4.55
N GLU A 92 -2.19 -0.70 4.76
CA GLU A 92 -2.74 0.66 4.54
C GLU A 92 -3.05 0.90 3.04
N PHE A 93 -3.22 -0.15 2.24
CA PHE A 93 -3.71 -0.11 0.87
C PHE A 93 -4.65 -1.30 0.62
N ILE A 94 -5.95 -1.05 0.64
CA ILE A 94 -6.95 -2.01 0.16
C ILE A 94 -6.63 -2.37 -1.29
N GLY A 95 -6.58 -3.65 -1.62
CA GLY A 95 -6.44 -4.13 -2.99
C GLY A 95 -5.03 -4.50 -3.43
N VAL A 96 -3.96 -4.38 -2.62
CA VAL A 96 -2.62 -4.89 -3.00
C VAL A 96 -2.11 -5.94 -2.02
N PHE A 97 -1.57 -7.05 -2.54
CA PHE A 97 -0.80 -8.00 -1.73
C PHE A 97 0.30 -8.69 -2.55
N TRP A 98 1.30 -9.24 -1.84
CA TRP A 98 2.41 -9.98 -2.45
C TRP A 98 2.39 -11.44 -2.03
N ALA A 99 2.60 -12.32 -3.01
CA ALA A 99 2.74 -13.75 -2.79
C ALA A 99 4.07 -14.26 -3.33
N LEU A 100 4.73 -15.11 -2.55
CA LEU A 100 5.92 -15.85 -2.93
C LEU A 100 5.57 -17.34 -3.00
N THR A 101 5.89 -17.99 -4.10
CA THR A 101 5.82 -19.45 -4.24
C THR A 101 7.23 -20.00 -4.43
N LEU A 102 7.63 -20.98 -3.63
CA LEU A 102 8.91 -21.70 -3.78
C LEU A 102 8.63 -23.17 -4.10
N ASN A 103 9.04 -23.62 -5.29
CA ASN A 103 8.85 -24.99 -5.78
C ASN A 103 10.05 -25.88 -5.43
N GLU A 104 9.82 -27.19 -5.24
CA GLU A 104 10.86 -28.18 -4.90
C GLU A 104 12.06 -28.26 -5.86
N ASP A 105 11.87 -27.84 -7.11
CA ASP A 105 12.89 -27.89 -8.17
C ASP A 105 13.86 -26.70 -8.15
N GLY A 106 13.74 -25.81 -7.16
CA GLY A 106 14.58 -24.61 -7.04
C GLY A 106 14.05 -23.42 -7.86
N THR A 107 12.82 -23.51 -8.38
CA THR A 107 12.13 -22.39 -9.04
C THR A 107 11.03 -21.81 -8.15
N GLY A 108 10.42 -20.72 -8.59
CA GLY A 108 9.32 -20.09 -7.87
C GLY A 108 8.81 -18.85 -8.58
N THR A 109 7.86 -18.17 -7.94
CA THR A 109 7.33 -16.88 -8.40
C THR A 109 7.18 -15.91 -7.24
N PHE A 110 7.42 -14.64 -7.50
CA PHE A 110 7.10 -13.54 -6.59
C PHE A 110 6.18 -12.57 -7.31
N VAL A 111 4.92 -12.52 -6.89
CA VAL A 111 3.84 -11.86 -7.61
C VAL A 111 3.27 -10.72 -6.77
N THR A 112 3.06 -9.59 -7.43
CA THR A 112 2.21 -8.51 -6.90
C THR A 112 0.81 -8.67 -7.48
N TYR A 113 -0.18 -8.71 -6.60
CA TYR A 113 -1.59 -8.64 -6.95
C TYR A 113 -2.10 -7.24 -6.62
N GLN A 114 -2.82 -6.63 -7.56
CA GLN A 114 -3.48 -5.34 -7.40
C GLN A 114 -4.91 -5.44 -7.90
N ASN A 115 -5.89 -5.19 -7.02
CA ASN A 115 -7.31 -5.23 -7.30
C ASN A 115 -7.75 -6.57 -7.94
N GLY A 116 -7.17 -7.67 -7.45
CA GLY A 116 -7.40 -9.02 -7.97
C GLY A 116 -6.59 -9.36 -9.23
N GLU A 117 -5.92 -8.41 -9.87
CA GLU A 117 -5.12 -8.66 -11.06
C GLU A 117 -3.64 -8.89 -10.72
N GLU A 118 -3.00 -9.84 -11.40
CA GLU A 118 -1.56 -10.03 -11.37
C GLU A 118 -0.86 -8.92 -12.17
N THR A 119 -0.07 -8.07 -11.51
CA THR A 119 0.57 -6.92 -12.17
C THR A 119 2.07 -7.07 -12.37
N SER A 120 2.74 -7.92 -11.60
CA SER A 120 4.20 -8.09 -11.68
C SER A 120 4.64 -9.49 -11.24
N PRO A 121 4.50 -10.51 -12.11
CA PRO A 121 5.08 -11.82 -11.84
C PRO A 121 6.59 -11.78 -12.09
N ASN A 122 7.37 -12.08 -11.05
CA ASN A 122 8.81 -12.20 -11.14
C ASN A 122 9.21 -13.67 -10.96
N ASP A 123 10.02 -14.19 -11.88
CA ASP A 123 10.58 -15.52 -11.74
C ASP A 123 11.57 -15.56 -10.56
N VAL A 124 11.45 -16.60 -9.75
CA VAL A 124 12.34 -16.84 -8.61
C VAL A 124 13.19 -18.08 -8.90
N THR A 125 14.47 -17.99 -8.58
CA THR A 125 15.35 -19.17 -8.48
C THR A 125 15.93 -19.23 -7.08
N TRP A 126 16.07 -20.42 -6.52
CA TRP A 126 16.58 -20.58 -5.18
C TRP A 126 17.35 -21.89 -4.99
N GLU A 127 18.26 -21.90 -4.02
CA GLU A 127 19.09 -23.07 -3.70
C GLU A 127 19.42 -23.13 -2.20
N ILE A 128 19.44 -24.33 -1.62
CA ILE A 128 19.86 -24.55 -0.23
C ILE A 128 21.35 -24.24 -0.10
N LYS A 129 21.73 -23.54 0.96
CA LYS A 129 23.13 -23.25 1.31
C LYS A 129 23.62 -24.13 2.45
N ASP A 130 22.80 -24.29 3.47
CA ASP A 130 23.06 -25.13 4.64
C ASP A 130 21.76 -25.55 5.33
N GLU A 131 21.87 -26.13 6.53
CA GLU A 131 20.74 -26.64 7.32
C GLU A 131 19.77 -25.56 7.85
N ALA A 132 20.09 -24.28 7.68
CA ALA A 132 19.27 -23.17 8.19
C ALA A 132 19.06 -22.03 7.17
N SER A 133 19.64 -22.14 5.97
CA SER A 133 19.60 -21.06 4.99
C SER A 133 19.55 -21.53 3.53
N ALA A 134 18.89 -20.70 2.73
CA ALA A 134 18.87 -20.80 1.27
C ALA A 134 19.21 -19.45 0.64
N SER A 135 19.60 -19.46 -0.62
CA SER A 135 19.79 -18.27 -1.43
C SER A 135 18.65 -18.18 -2.43
N MET A 136 17.99 -17.04 -2.52
CA MET A 136 16.92 -16.75 -3.45
C MET A 136 17.32 -15.59 -4.35
N THR A 137 17.02 -15.67 -5.65
CA THR A 137 17.29 -14.60 -6.61
C THR A 137 16.01 -14.21 -7.33
N ILE A 138 15.72 -12.90 -7.33
CA ILE A 138 14.58 -12.27 -8.00
C ILE A 138 15.13 -11.13 -8.86
N ASN A 139 14.85 -11.13 -10.17
CA ASN A 139 15.39 -10.19 -11.16
C ASN A 139 16.90 -9.88 -11.01
N GLY A 140 17.71 -10.89 -10.66
CA GLY A 140 19.16 -10.75 -10.51
C GLY A 140 19.65 -10.22 -9.16
N VAL A 141 18.75 -9.90 -8.23
CA VAL A 141 19.09 -9.55 -6.85
C VAL A 141 18.99 -10.80 -5.98
N THR A 142 20.05 -11.09 -5.23
CA THR A 142 20.13 -12.25 -4.35
C THR A 142 19.83 -11.87 -2.90
N SER A 143 19.07 -12.71 -2.21
CA SER A 143 18.74 -12.61 -0.79
C SER A 143 18.96 -13.95 -0.10
N THR A 144 19.38 -13.90 1.16
CA THR A 144 19.42 -15.06 2.05
C THR A 144 18.04 -15.30 2.65
N LEU A 145 17.53 -16.52 2.49
CA LEU A 145 16.32 -17.01 3.12
C LEU A 145 16.67 -17.71 4.44
N THR A 146 15.94 -17.39 5.50
CA THR A 146 16.01 -18.07 6.80
C THR A 146 14.61 -18.33 7.32
N MET A 147 14.43 -19.41 8.09
CA MET A 147 13.16 -19.73 8.75
C MET A 147 13.32 -19.56 10.27
N ASP A 148 12.37 -18.88 10.91
CA ASP A 148 12.26 -18.83 12.37
C ASP A 148 10.77 -18.86 12.77
N ASP A 149 10.37 -19.80 13.62
CA ASP A 149 9.00 -19.97 14.12
C ASP A 149 7.89 -19.91 13.03
N GLY A 150 8.12 -20.55 11.88
CA GLY A 150 7.16 -20.55 10.76
C GLY A 150 7.13 -19.26 9.94
N ILE A 151 8.03 -18.32 10.22
CA ILE A 151 8.19 -17.06 9.48
C ILE A 151 9.39 -17.20 8.56
N LEU A 152 9.14 -17.12 7.26
CA LEU A 152 10.19 -17.06 6.25
C LEU A 152 10.71 -15.63 6.16
N THR A 153 12.03 -15.45 6.23
CA THR A 153 12.66 -14.14 6.11
C THR A 153 13.61 -14.11 4.91
N ALA A 154 13.48 -13.11 4.04
CA ALA A 154 14.42 -12.83 2.96
C ALA A 154 15.22 -11.55 3.25
N LYS A 155 16.54 -11.67 3.37
CA LYS A 155 17.45 -10.54 3.65
C LYS A 155 18.47 -10.38 2.54
N GLN A 156 18.63 -9.17 2.02
CA GLN A 156 19.74 -8.87 1.12
C GLN A 156 21.06 -8.82 1.88
N ASP A 157 22.14 -9.23 1.21
CA ASP A 157 23.48 -9.33 1.83
C ASP A 157 24.03 -7.97 2.29
N ASP A 158 23.59 -6.88 1.66
CA ASP A 158 23.96 -5.51 2.03
C ASP A 158 23.09 -4.92 3.17
N GLY A 159 22.09 -5.68 3.63
CA GLY A 159 21.15 -5.29 4.67
C GLY A 159 20.14 -4.20 4.27
N SER A 160 20.06 -3.85 2.98
CA SER A 160 19.16 -2.80 2.48
C SER A 160 17.68 -3.18 2.59
N VAL A 161 17.37 -4.49 2.49
CA VAL A 161 16.01 -5.02 2.49
C VAL A 161 15.93 -6.27 3.36
N SER A 162 14.89 -6.34 4.19
CA SER A 162 14.49 -7.51 4.97
C SER A 162 12.98 -7.68 4.86
N LEU A 163 12.54 -8.78 4.26
CA LEU A 163 11.13 -9.13 4.08
C LEU A 163 10.78 -10.34 4.93
N THR A 164 9.61 -10.35 5.53
CA THR A 164 9.06 -11.47 6.29
C THR A 164 7.81 -11.98 5.60
N PHE A 165 7.62 -13.30 5.60
CA PHE A 165 6.48 -13.94 4.98
C PHE A 165 5.86 -14.96 5.93
N GLU A 166 4.53 -15.04 5.87
CA GLU A 166 3.74 -16.03 6.59
C GLU A 166 3.35 -17.16 5.63
N GLU A 167 3.40 -18.39 6.15
CA GLU A 167 2.94 -19.56 5.41
C GLU A 167 1.47 -19.39 5.04
N THR A 168 1.15 -19.73 3.79
CA THR A 168 -0.21 -19.69 3.28
C THR A 168 -0.41 -20.83 2.27
N THR A 169 -1.62 -20.94 1.73
CA THR A 169 -1.92 -21.89 0.66
C THR A 169 -2.24 -21.15 -0.62
N ARG A 170 -2.14 -21.86 -1.76
CA ARG A 170 -2.62 -21.30 -3.02
C ARG A 170 -4.13 -21.02 -2.99
N GLU A 171 -4.90 -21.84 -2.28
CA GLU A 171 -6.34 -21.64 -2.10
C GLU A 171 -6.64 -20.33 -1.34
N ASP A 172 -5.89 -20.02 -0.29
CA ASP A 172 -6.05 -18.76 0.47
C ASP A 172 -5.62 -17.53 -0.36
N ILE A 173 -4.57 -17.68 -1.20
CA ILE A 173 -4.18 -16.66 -2.17
C ILE A 173 -5.31 -16.43 -3.17
N ASP A 174 -5.86 -17.48 -3.77
CA ASP A 174 -6.96 -17.39 -4.74
C ASP A 174 -8.22 -16.77 -4.10
N ALA A 175 -8.54 -17.12 -2.84
CA ALA A 175 -9.62 -16.49 -2.10
C ALA A 175 -9.38 -14.98 -1.85
N THR A 176 -8.13 -14.59 -1.54
CA THR A 176 -7.75 -13.17 -1.41
C THR A 176 -7.88 -12.43 -2.74
N ILE A 177 -7.54 -13.10 -3.85
CA ILE A 177 -7.73 -12.56 -5.22
C ILE A 177 -9.21 -12.31 -5.47
N GLU A 178 -10.07 -13.31 -5.25
CA GLU A 178 -11.51 -13.20 -5.46
C GLU A 178 -12.14 -12.07 -4.62
N GLU A 179 -11.73 -11.92 -3.36
CA GLU A 179 -12.16 -10.80 -2.49
C GLU A 179 -11.77 -9.45 -3.10
N PHE A 180 -10.53 -9.34 -3.62
CA PHE A 180 -10.05 -8.12 -4.25
C PHE A 180 -10.64 -7.88 -5.64
N GLU A 181 -10.99 -8.92 -6.40
CA GLU A 181 -11.74 -8.82 -7.65
C GLU A 181 -13.18 -8.33 -7.39
N GLU A 182 -13.85 -8.82 -6.34
CA GLU A 182 -15.18 -8.33 -5.94
C GLU A 182 -15.10 -6.87 -5.51
N TYR A 183 -14.09 -6.51 -4.70
CA TYR A 183 -13.81 -5.13 -4.34
C TYR A 183 -13.57 -4.26 -5.58
N ALA A 184 -12.73 -4.73 -6.52
CA ALA A 184 -12.43 -4.05 -7.77
C ALA A 184 -13.63 -3.94 -8.71
N ALA A 185 -14.55 -4.91 -8.68
CA ALA A 185 -15.78 -4.90 -9.45
C ALA A 185 -16.76 -3.81 -8.96
N THR A 186 -16.60 -3.32 -7.72
CA THR A 186 -17.30 -2.12 -7.26
C THR A 186 -16.68 -0.82 -7.75
N ASN A 187 -15.58 -0.86 -8.52
CA ASN A 187 -14.97 0.35 -9.09
C ASN A 187 -15.74 0.82 -10.32
N THR A 188 -16.23 2.04 -10.28
CA THR A 188 -16.83 2.71 -11.44
C THR A 188 -15.81 3.69 -12.02
N LYS A 189 -15.39 3.50 -13.27
CA LYS A 189 -14.60 4.49 -14.00
C LYS A 189 -15.46 5.69 -14.38
N VAL A 190 -14.94 6.89 -14.17
CA VAL A 190 -15.65 8.16 -14.38
C VAL A 190 -14.74 9.13 -15.10
N GLU A 191 -15.26 9.85 -16.09
CA GLU A 191 -14.50 10.89 -16.79
C GLU A 191 -14.57 12.22 -16.03
N LEU A 192 -13.50 13.00 -16.01
CA LEU A 192 -13.55 14.36 -15.49
C LEU A 192 -14.61 15.19 -16.23
N GLY A 193 -15.50 15.84 -15.49
CA GLY A 193 -16.64 16.58 -16.03
C GLY A 193 -17.92 15.75 -16.17
N GLU A 194 -17.87 14.43 -16.01
CA GLU A 194 -19.03 13.57 -15.90
C GLU A 194 -19.79 13.85 -14.59
N LYS A 195 -21.12 13.72 -14.64
CA LYS A 195 -21.98 13.84 -13.46
C LYS A 195 -22.41 12.46 -13.05
N ILE A 196 -22.04 12.07 -11.84
CA ILE A 196 -22.48 10.85 -11.19
C ILE A 196 -23.66 11.15 -10.28
N LYS A 197 -24.67 10.28 -10.31
CA LYS A 197 -25.84 10.38 -9.47
C LYS A 197 -26.28 9.00 -9.00
N THR A 198 -26.41 8.85 -7.70
CA THR A 198 -26.99 7.69 -7.01
C THR A 198 -28.28 8.12 -6.29
N ASP A 199 -28.85 7.22 -5.50
CA ASP A 199 -29.96 7.56 -4.60
C ASP A 199 -29.50 8.43 -3.40
N ASN A 200 -28.22 8.34 -3.01
CA ASN A 200 -27.68 8.98 -1.80
C ASN A 200 -26.86 10.25 -2.08
N TYR A 201 -26.29 10.39 -3.28
CA TYR A 201 -25.50 11.57 -3.63
C TYR A 201 -25.44 11.83 -5.13
N GLU A 202 -25.07 13.06 -5.48
CA GLU A 202 -24.70 13.46 -6.85
C GLU A 202 -23.38 14.23 -6.76
N PHE A 203 -22.41 13.91 -7.60
CA PHE A 203 -21.19 14.70 -7.70
C PHE A 203 -20.77 14.93 -9.16
N LYS A 204 -19.97 15.96 -9.35
CA LYS A 204 -19.32 16.26 -10.62
C LYS A 204 -17.99 16.96 -10.34
N LEU A 205 -16.89 16.28 -10.66
CA LEU A 205 -15.56 16.87 -10.64
C LEU A 205 -15.31 17.55 -11.99
N THR A 206 -14.65 18.69 -11.99
CA THR A 206 -14.60 19.59 -13.16
C THR A 206 -13.21 20.03 -13.57
N LYS A 207 -12.26 20.00 -12.65
CA LYS A 207 -10.91 20.49 -12.88
C LYS A 207 -9.94 19.74 -11.98
N ALA A 208 -8.78 19.40 -12.50
CA ALA A 208 -7.62 18.91 -11.77
C ALA A 208 -6.39 19.72 -12.21
N GLU A 209 -5.59 20.21 -11.26
CA GLU A 209 -4.39 20.99 -11.57
C GLU A 209 -3.41 21.05 -10.39
N VAL A 210 -2.14 21.31 -10.69
CA VAL A 210 -1.11 21.62 -9.70
C VAL A 210 -1.18 23.10 -9.32
N GLN A 211 -1.16 23.42 -8.02
CA GLN A 211 -1.20 24.78 -7.49
C GLN A 211 -0.25 24.95 -6.30
N ASP A 212 0.28 26.16 -6.10
CA ASP A 212 1.04 26.51 -4.90
C ASP A 212 0.11 26.84 -3.71
N GLU A 213 -1.09 27.39 -4.00
CA GLU A 213 -2.03 27.85 -2.99
C GLU A 213 -3.46 27.43 -3.34
N ILE A 214 -4.21 26.92 -2.36
CA ILE A 214 -5.61 26.53 -2.51
C ILE A 214 -6.50 27.59 -1.87
N TYR A 215 -7.24 28.31 -2.71
CA TYR A 215 -8.17 29.35 -2.29
C TYR A 215 -9.61 28.85 -2.22
N PRO A 216 -10.39 29.30 -1.22
CA PRO A 216 -11.79 28.91 -1.13
C PRO A 216 -12.58 29.64 -2.23
N PRO A 217 -13.77 29.15 -2.61
CA PRO A 217 -14.54 29.73 -3.72
C PRO A 217 -14.87 31.22 -3.56
N ASN A 218 -14.93 31.72 -2.32
CA ASN A 218 -15.19 33.11 -2.00
C ASN A 218 -14.06 33.70 -1.14
N THR A 219 -13.23 34.54 -1.74
CA THR A 219 -12.14 35.27 -1.07
C THR A 219 -12.55 36.68 -0.63
N SER A 220 -13.85 37.02 -0.63
CA SER A 220 -14.32 38.31 -0.14
C SER A 220 -14.42 38.31 1.38
N GLY A 221 -13.65 39.18 2.04
CA GLY A 221 -13.61 39.29 3.50
C GLY A 221 -12.52 38.43 4.13
N PHE A 222 -12.80 37.89 5.32
CA PHE A 222 -11.88 36.97 6.00
C PHE A 222 -12.07 35.57 5.42
N TYR A 223 -10.97 34.92 5.02
CA TYR A 223 -10.97 33.57 4.46
C TYR A 223 -9.73 32.79 4.91
N ASN A 224 -9.84 31.47 4.91
CA ASN A 224 -8.71 30.56 5.10
C ASN A 224 -8.27 30.01 3.75
N TYR A 225 -6.97 29.78 3.59
CA TYR A 225 -6.39 29.19 2.39
C TYR A 225 -5.28 28.21 2.80
N TYR A 226 -4.96 27.28 1.92
CA TYR A 226 -3.80 26.40 2.09
C TYR A 226 -2.64 26.98 1.28
N GLN A 227 -1.49 27.11 1.91
CA GLN A 227 -0.24 27.49 1.26
C GLN A 227 0.70 26.30 1.31
N ASP A 228 1.37 26.04 0.21
CA ASP A 228 2.39 25.01 0.12
C ASP A 228 3.54 25.24 1.12
N GLU A 229 4.22 24.15 1.46
CA GLU A 229 5.51 24.23 2.13
C GLU A 229 6.61 24.26 1.09
N LYS A 230 7.78 24.81 1.45
CA LYS A 230 8.91 24.85 0.51
C LYS A 230 9.28 23.43 0.06
N GLY A 231 9.25 23.20 -1.25
CA GLY A 231 9.61 21.91 -1.86
C GLY A 231 8.40 21.03 -2.18
N SER A 232 7.18 21.52 -1.94
CA SER A 232 5.95 20.84 -2.30
C SER A 232 5.00 21.75 -3.08
N LYS A 233 4.02 21.14 -3.74
CA LYS A 233 2.85 21.77 -4.34
C LYS A 233 1.61 21.01 -3.94
N TYR A 234 0.44 21.53 -4.27
CA TYR A 234 -0.81 20.80 -4.17
C TYR A 234 -1.25 20.28 -5.53
N TYR A 235 -1.69 19.03 -5.60
CA TYR A 235 -2.52 18.54 -6.68
C TYR A 235 -3.99 18.69 -6.25
N VAL A 236 -4.75 19.50 -6.97
CA VAL A 236 -6.07 19.99 -6.54
C VAL A 236 -7.13 19.61 -7.56
N ILE A 237 -8.20 18.99 -7.07
CA ILE A 237 -9.38 18.60 -7.84
C ILE A 237 -10.58 19.37 -7.30
N THR A 238 -11.35 20.01 -8.19
CA THR A 238 -12.52 20.82 -7.78
C THR A 238 -13.79 20.38 -8.50
N GLY A 239 -14.91 20.53 -7.82
CA GLY A 239 -16.22 20.15 -8.35
C GLY A 239 -17.38 20.53 -7.45
N THR A 240 -18.47 19.80 -7.59
CA THR A 240 -19.66 19.92 -6.73
C THR A 240 -20.07 18.58 -6.17
N PHE A 241 -20.56 18.57 -4.92
CA PHE A 241 -21.19 17.44 -4.27
C PHE A 241 -22.59 17.84 -3.78
N LYS A 242 -23.58 16.98 -3.99
CA LYS A 242 -24.94 17.14 -3.52
C LYS A 242 -25.35 15.93 -2.70
N ASN A 243 -25.80 16.19 -1.48
CA ASN A 243 -26.38 15.17 -0.63
C ASN A 243 -27.81 14.85 -1.09
N LEU A 244 -28.09 13.62 -1.51
CA LEU A 244 -29.44 13.14 -1.85
C LEU A 244 -30.03 12.22 -0.78
N GLY A 245 -29.23 11.86 0.23
CA GLY A 245 -29.64 11.07 1.38
C GLY A 245 -30.57 11.82 2.33
N SER A 246 -31.05 11.07 3.34
CA SER A 246 -32.00 11.59 4.33
C SER A 246 -31.36 12.26 5.54
N GLU A 247 -30.05 12.08 5.74
CA GLU A 247 -29.25 12.63 6.84
C GLU A 247 -28.20 13.60 6.30
N PHE A 248 -27.47 14.32 7.15
CA PHE A 248 -26.31 15.11 6.71
C PHE A 248 -25.22 14.20 6.12
N ALA A 249 -24.39 14.71 5.22
CA ALA A 249 -23.25 13.96 4.69
C ALA A 249 -21.95 14.60 5.21
N ASP A 250 -21.13 13.81 5.89
CA ASP A 250 -19.75 14.16 6.22
C ASP A 250 -18.85 13.68 5.09
N ILE A 251 -18.65 14.50 4.07
CA ILE A 251 -17.81 14.11 2.93
C ILE A 251 -16.31 14.07 3.27
N MET A 252 -15.89 14.70 4.37
CA MET A 252 -14.48 14.70 4.79
C MET A 252 -14.13 13.39 5.50
N PHE A 253 -15.00 12.93 6.39
CA PHE A 253 -14.73 11.76 7.22
C PHE A 253 -15.57 10.54 6.87
N GLY A 254 -16.67 10.70 6.14
CA GLY A 254 -17.54 9.61 5.68
C GLY A 254 -17.22 9.11 4.27
N THR A 255 -16.19 9.67 3.64
CA THR A 255 -15.58 9.14 2.40
C THR A 255 -14.08 9.02 2.58
N ASP A 256 -13.44 8.23 1.73
CA ASP A 256 -11.99 8.14 1.64
C ASP A 256 -11.52 8.45 0.23
N ALA A 257 -10.38 9.13 0.09
CA ALA A 257 -9.87 9.53 -1.20
C ALA A 257 -8.35 9.37 -1.28
N GLN A 258 -7.89 8.85 -2.41
CA GLN A 258 -6.47 8.78 -2.76
C GLN A 258 -6.25 9.23 -4.20
N ILE A 259 -5.09 9.82 -4.45
CA ILE A 259 -4.65 10.20 -5.79
C ILE A 259 -3.44 9.33 -6.12
N VAL A 260 -3.54 8.63 -7.24
CA VAL A 260 -2.47 7.81 -7.77
C VAL A 260 -1.80 8.59 -8.88
N ILE A 261 -0.50 8.87 -8.72
CA ILE A 261 0.31 9.66 -9.64
C ILE A 261 1.28 8.73 -10.37
N ASN A 262 1.35 8.89 -11.69
CA ASN A 262 2.21 8.12 -12.59
C ASN A 262 2.01 6.60 -12.46
N ASP A 263 0.81 6.18 -12.06
CA ASP A 263 0.42 4.78 -11.80
C ASP A 263 1.32 4.06 -10.78
N GLU A 264 2.08 4.81 -9.99
CA GLU A 264 3.10 4.30 -9.06
C GLU A 264 2.88 4.84 -7.65
N TYR A 265 2.61 6.13 -7.50
CA TYR A 265 2.58 6.80 -6.21
C TYR A 265 1.14 7.03 -5.74
N THR A 266 0.68 6.21 -4.79
CA THR A 266 -0.59 6.45 -4.10
C THR A 266 -0.38 7.41 -2.93
N ILE A 267 -1.17 8.48 -2.92
CA ILE A 267 -1.13 9.48 -1.84
C ILE A 267 -2.54 9.74 -1.34
N ALA A 268 -2.73 9.66 -0.02
CA ALA A 268 -4.00 10.04 0.61
C ALA A 268 -4.36 11.50 0.27
N ALA A 269 -5.64 11.74 0.02
CA ALA A 269 -6.18 13.03 -0.36
C ALA A 269 -7.18 13.54 0.69
N THR A 270 -7.15 14.84 0.94
CA THR A 270 -8.12 15.51 1.80
C THR A 270 -9.33 15.92 0.98
N VAL A 271 -10.54 15.54 1.41
CA VAL A 271 -11.81 15.97 0.83
C VAL A 271 -12.43 17.07 1.68
N THR A 272 -12.80 18.19 1.08
CA THR A 272 -13.46 19.32 1.77
C THR A 272 -14.70 19.78 1.03
N GLY A 273 -15.72 20.17 1.80
CA GLY A 273 -16.91 20.85 1.30
C GLY A 273 -16.89 22.30 1.74
N SER A 274 -17.00 23.23 0.81
CA SER A 274 -17.14 24.65 1.15
C SER A 274 -18.54 24.91 1.72
N GLU A 275 -18.60 25.67 2.81
CA GLU A 275 -19.85 26.16 3.36
C GLU A 275 -20.61 27.05 2.34
N LYS A 276 -21.89 27.34 2.61
CA LYS A 276 -22.75 28.18 1.75
C LYS A 276 -22.20 29.60 1.50
N GLY A 277 -21.32 30.09 2.38
CA GLY A 277 -20.59 31.36 2.20
C GLY A 277 -19.32 31.24 1.36
N GLY A 278 -18.78 30.04 1.20
CA GLY A 278 -17.61 29.73 0.38
C GLY A 278 -16.30 30.32 0.88
N SER A 279 -16.24 30.87 2.10
CA SER A 279 -15.05 31.54 2.66
C SER A 279 -14.08 30.60 3.36
N ASP A 280 -14.47 29.34 3.56
CA ASP A 280 -13.72 28.39 4.37
C ASP A 280 -13.86 26.96 3.85
N PHE A 281 -12.92 26.11 4.26
CA PHE A 281 -12.80 24.70 3.91
C PHE A 281 -13.15 23.75 5.06
N TYR A 282 -13.41 24.26 6.27
CA TYR A 282 -13.60 23.42 7.45
C TYR A 282 -14.96 22.70 7.47
N SER A 283 -14.87 21.35 7.53
CA SER A 283 -15.85 20.36 8.00
C SER A 283 -17.34 20.67 7.80
N TYR A 284 -17.69 21.28 6.66
CA TYR A 284 -19.08 21.56 6.37
C TYR A 284 -19.79 20.31 5.88
N GLN A 285 -20.83 19.92 6.61
CA GLN A 285 -21.61 18.73 6.33
C GLN A 285 -22.91 19.16 5.60
N PRO A 286 -23.03 18.98 4.28
CA PRO A 286 -24.25 19.33 3.55
C PRO A 286 -25.47 18.58 4.10
N ASN A 287 -26.54 19.33 4.36
CA ASN A 287 -27.84 18.78 4.74
C ASN A 287 -28.49 18.03 3.56
N PRO A 288 -29.55 17.24 3.78
CA PRO A 288 -30.32 16.65 2.69
C PRO A 288 -30.69 17.66 1.60
N LEU A 289 -30.44 17.29 0.35
CA LEU A 289 -30.66 18.07 -0.87
C LEU A 289 -29.75 19.31 -1.05
N GLU A 290 -28.82 19.56 -0.13
CA GLU A 290 -27.85 20.64 -0.22
C GLU A 290 -26.72 20.31 -1.21
N THR A 291 -26.25 21.32 -1.93
CA THR A 291 -25.10 21.23 -2.85
C THR A 291 -23.99 22.15 -2.37
N VAL A 292 -22.77 21.60 -2.32
CA VAL A 292 -21.56 22.29 -1.90
C VAL A 292 -20.51 22.20 -3.00
N ASN A 293 -19.59 23.16 -3.02
CA ASN A 293 -18.36 23.01 -3.80
C ASN A 293 -17.46 22.02 -3.06
N VAL A 294 -16.93 21.04 -3.78
CA VAL A 294 -15.96 20.09 -3.23
C VAL A 294 -14.56 20.46 -3.72
N THR A 295 -13.58 20.41 -2.83
CA THR A 295 -12.15 20.49 -3.15
C THR A 295 -11.48 19.26 -2.56
N ILE A 296 -10.85 18.46 -3.42
CA ILE A 296 -10.06 17.29 -3.06
C ILE A 296 -8.61 17.62 -3.38
N PHE A 297 -7.70 17.43 -2.43
CA PHE A 297 -6.30 17.79 -2.66
C PHE A 297 -5.31 16.94 -1.88
N THR A 298 -4.09 16.86 -2.39
CA THR A 298 -2.96 16.28 -1.68
C THR A 298 -1.70 17.11 -1.94
N SER A 299 -0.74 17.05 -1.01
CA SER A 299 0.56 17.69 -1.18
C SER A 299 1.53 16.71 -1.85
N ILE A 300 2.19 17.17 -2.91
CA ILE A 300 3.16 16.41 -3.70
C ILE A 300 4.49 17.16 -3.73
N SER A 301 5.61 16.47 -3.91
CA SER A 301 6.91 17.14 -4.06
C SER A 301 6.97 17.95 -5.36
N ASP A 302 7.84 18.97 -5.40
CA ASP A 302 8.13 19.70 -6.64
C ASP A 302 8.57 18.75 -7.77
N GLU A 303 9.38 17.74 -7.45
CA GLU A 303 9.84 16.72 -8.41
C GLU A 303 8.67 15.90 -8.98
N MET A 304 7.73 15.48 -8.14
CA MET A 304 6.54 14.76 -8.59
C MET A 304 5.64 15.63 -9.45
N ALA A 305 5.53 16.93 -9.14
CA ALA A 305 4.79 17.88 -9.96
C ALA A 305 5.44 18.09 -11.33
N ASP A 306 6.77 18.19 -11.39
CA ASP A 306 7.54 18.38 -12.62
C ASP A 306 7.52 17.13 -13.52
N GLU A 307 7.43 15.94 -12.92
CA GLU A 307 7.42 14.63 -13.62
C GLU A 307 6.02 14.02 -13.80
N LEU A 308 4.97 14.77 -13.49
CA LEU A 308 3.59 14.31 -13.63
C LEU A 308 3.25 13.97 -15.09
N LYS A 309 2.79 12.73 -15.33
CA LYS A 309 2.36 12.20 -16.63
C LYS A 309 0.92 11.74 -16.62
N THR A 310 0.53 11.01 -15.58
CA THR A 310 -0.83 10.49 -15.38
C THR A 310 -1.25 10.73 -13.93
N ALA A 311 -2.54 10.94 -13.73
CA ALA A 311 -3.12 10.96 -12.39
C ALA A 311 -4.56 10.48 -12.43
N HIS A 312 -4.94 9.65 -11.45
CA HIS A 312 -6.32 9.31 -11.21
C HIS A 312 -6.68 9.46 -9.74
N LEU A 313 -7.93 9.84 -9.48
CA LEU A 313 -8.53 9.88 -8.15
C LEU A 313 -9.26 8.56 -7.93
N GLU A 314 -9.03 7.91 -6.82
CA GLU A 314 -9.96 6.93 -6.28
C GLU A 314 -10.73 7.58 -5.12
N TRP A 315 -12.05 7.67 -5.26
CA TRP A 315 -12.93 8.24 -4.25
C TRP A 315 -13.94 7.19 -3.79
N ARG A 316 -13.83 6.79 -2.53
CA ARG A 316 -14.54 5.68 -1.91
C ARG A 316 -15.70 6.16 -1.05
N PHE A 317 -16.84 5.51 -1.21
CA PHE A 317 -18.09 5.84 -0.56
C PHE A 317 -18.62 4.63 0.21
N THR A 318 -19.32 4.93 1.31
CA THR A 318 -20.22 3.99 1.99
C THR A 318 -21.66 4.37 1.69
N ASP A 319 -22.61 3.51 2.05
CA ASP A 319 -24.04 3.85 1.98
C ASP A 319 -24.46 4.90 3.02
N GLN A 320 -23.63 5.16 4.04
CA GLN A 320 -23.92 6.05 5.16
C GLN A 320 -22.81 7.10 5.33
N LEU A 321 -23.02 8.26 4.70
CA LEU A 321 -22.05 9.37 4.75
C LEU A 321 -22.08 10.15 6.06
N ASN A 322 -22.98 9.84 7.01
CA ASN A 322 -23.06 10.51 8.31
C ASN A 322 -22.23 9.83 9.41
N THR A 323 -21.45 8.81 9.04
CA THR A 323 -20.53 8.08 9.92
C THR A 323 -19.11 8.16 9.37
N TYR A 324 -18.12 7.89 10.22
CA TYR A 324 -16.74 7.77 9.77
C TYR A 324 -16.61 6.62 8.75
N TYR A 325 -15.80 6.85 7.73
CA TYR A 325 -15.45 5.88 6.72
C TYR A 325 -14.78 4.67 7.37
N ASN A 326 -15.09 3.51 6.82
CA ASN A 326 -14.53 2.23 7.21
C ASN A 326 -14.54 1.35 5.96
N ASP A 327 -13.40 0.75 5.65
CA ASP A 327 -13.19 -0.08 4.46
C ASP A 327 -14.19 -1.22 4.36
N SER A 328 -14.52 -1.86 5.49
CA SER A 328 -15.53 -2.93 5.55
C SER A 328 -16.95 -2.46 5.21
N LEU A 329 -17.18 -1.14 5.13
CA LEU A 329 -18.45 -0.51 4.76
C LEU A 329 -18.37 0.15 3.37
N CYS A 330 -17.24 0.03 2.66
CA CYS A 330 -17.09 0.57 1.32
C CYS A 330 -18.07 -0.14 0.38
N THR A 331 -18.96 0.62 -0.25
CA THR A 331 -19.95 0.06 -1.19
C THR A 331 -19.69 0.50 -2.63
N GLN A 332 -18.90 1.56 -2.82
CA GLN A 332 -18.63 2.10 -4.14
C GLN A 332 -17.31 2.85 -4.16
N THR A 333 -16.47 2.54 -5.13
CA THR A 333 -15.27 3.32 -5.46
C THR A 333 -15.45 3.95 -6.82
N TYR A 334 -15.09 5.23 -6.98
CA TYR A 334 -15.04 5.89 -8.27
C TYR A 334 -13.59 6.16 -8.65
N ILE A 335 -13.18 5.68 -9.82
CA ILE A 335 -11.87 5.97 -10.39
C ILE A 335 -12.07 7.07 -11.43
N VAL A 336 -11.61 8.28 -11.11
CA VAL A 336 -11.73 9.44 -11.97
C VAL A 336 -10.39 9.67 -12.66
N ASP A 337 -10.35 9.56 -13.97
CA ASP A 337 -9.18 9.94 -14.76
C ASP A 337 -9.06 11.47 -14.76
N LEU A 338 -7.88 11.99 -14.40
CA LEU A 338 -7.67 13.42 -14.19
C LEU A 338 -6.81 14.06 -15.27
N GLN A 339 -5.97 13.28 -16.00
CA GLN A 339 -5.11 13.72 -17.11
C GLN A 339 -4.65 12.57 -18.02
#